data_AF-U3A5Y0-F1
#
_entry.id   AF-U3A5Y0-F1
#
_cell.length_a   1.000
_cell.length_b   1.000
_cell.length_c   1.000
_cell.angle_alpha   90.00
_cell.angle_beta   90.00
_cell.angle_gamma   90.00
#
_symmetry.space_group_name_H-M   'P 1'
#
loop_
_entity.id
_entity.type
_entity.pdbx_description
1 polymer ?
#
loop_
_entity_poly.entity_id
_entity_poly.type
_entity_poly.pdbx_seq_one_letter_code
_entity_poly.pdbx_strand_id
1 'polypeptide(L)'
;MRGVGLTRALTDVVPSAAVPLLSLLTQLGDAWFVVAAVATVHWLGPRSDLLSERDAARYVALGFAIFGTVVGAKAVFALPRPPESVALVAADGYGFPSGHAVAASALYGGAAALLRRPRRRVRWCVGAALVALVAGIRLLLGVHYLVDVLAGVAVGAALVLVVLALTRRRLVPGYAVTAALGVLAPILAGPTVEALAAAGLGVGSLLGSIAVANRPREEPGTVWLLVGYVVCGGLGIAALKAPLPWYGVAITSGIAGAGIVLVPVTRSVRRRIRSR
;
A
#
# COMPACT_ATOMS: atom_id res chain seq x y z
N MET A 1 26.43 -4.06 15.83
CA MET A 1 26.60 -2.92 14.89
C MET A 1 25.77 -3.20 13.65
N ARG A 2 24.80 -2.34 13.30
CA ARG A 2 24.12 -2.44 11.99
C ARG A 2 25.13 -1.96 10.94
N GLY A 3 25.47 -2.82 9.99
CA GLY A 3 26.71 -2.72 9.20
C GLY A 3 26.79 -1.49 8.30
N VAL A 4 27.24 -0.35 8.84
CA VAL A 4 27.56 0.86 8.06
C VAL A 4 28.57 0.56 6.96
N GLY A 5 29.53 -0.34 7.20
CA GLY A 5 30.51 -0.75 6.20
C GLY A 5 29.89 -1.34 4.93
N LEU A 6 28.86 -2.17 5.07
CA LEU A 6 28.12 -2.72 3.92
C LEU A 6 27.34 -1.60 3.20
N THR A 7 26.64 -0.75 3.96
CA THR A 7 25.89 0.36 3.37
C THR A 7 26.80 1.29 2.58
N ARG A 8 27.97 1.67 3.14
CA ARG A 8 28.96 2.51 2.46
C ARG A 8 29.53 1.82 1.21
N ALA A 9 29.92 0.56 1.31
CA ALA A 9 30.43 -0.20 0.16
C ALA A 9 29.41 -0.25 -0.99
N LEU A 10 28.11 -0.31 -0.70
CA LEU A 10 27.06 -0.28 -1.71
C LEU A 10 26.82 1.12 -2.28
N THR A 11 26.94 2.18 -1.49
CA THR A 11 26.74 3.55 -1.96
C THR A 11 27.92 4.04 -2.80
N ASP A 12 29.15 3.63 -2.45
CA ASP A 12 30.37 4.04 -3.14
C ASP A 12 30.44 3.54 -4.59
N VAL A 13 29.74 2.43 -4.90
CA VAL A 13 29.67 1.88 -6.26
C VAL A 13 28.56 2.49 -7.12
N VAL A 14 27.70 3.36 -6.56
CA VAL A 14 26.59 3.98 -7.29
C VAL A 14 27.07 5.27 -7.95
N PRO A 15 27.07 5.36 -9.30
CA PRO A 15 27.38 6.62 -9.97
C PRO A 15 26.33 7.68 -9.64
N SER A 16 26.75 8.93 -9.46
CA SER A 16 25.83 10.06 -9.20
C SER A 16 24.73 10.20 -10.26
N ALA A 17 25.06 9.92 -11.53
CA ALA A 17 24.12 9.92 -12.65
C ALA A 17 23.01 8.85 -12.53
N ALA A 18 23.23 7.78 -11.75
CA ALA A 18 22.23 6.73 -11.53
C ALA A 18 21.22 7.09 -10.43
N VAL A 19 21.54 8.02 -9.53
CA VAL A 19 20.69 8.38 -8.38
C VAL A 19 19.28 8.84 -8.78
N PRO A 20 19.09 9.67 -9.83
CA PRO A 20 17.74 10.04 -10.28
C PRO A 20 16.92 8.84 -10.76
N LEU A 21 17.54 7.92 -11.50
CA LEU A 21 16.88 6.70 -11.98
C LEU A 21 16.49 5.79 -10.81
N LEU A 22 17.39 5.60 -9.85
CA LEU A 22 17.10 4.83 -8.63
C LEU A 22 15.97 5.49 -7.82
N SER A 23 15.97 6.82 -7.73
CA SER A 23 14.92 7.61 -7.05
C SER A 23 13.57 7.51 -7.76
N LEU A 24 13.56 7.39 -9.09
CA LEU A 24 12.35 7.14 -9.86
C LEU A 24 11.85 5.69 -9.66
N LEU A 25 12.75 4.71 -9.76
CA LEU A 25 12.38 3.29 -9.65
C LEU A 25 11.92 2.92 -8.23
N THR A 26 12.47 3.55 -7.19
CA THR A 26 12.01 3.30 -5.81
C THR A 26 10.58 3.79 -5.56
N GLN A 27 10.02 4.67 -6.41
CA GLN A 27 8.61 5.10 -6.31
C GLN A 27 7.63 3.92 -6.39
N LEU A 28 8.05 2.81 -6.98
CA LEU A 28 7.31 1.54 -7.03
C LEU A 28 7.03 0.92 -5.65
N GLY A 29 7.65 1.42 -4.58
CA GLY A 29 7.37 1.07 -3.19
C GLY A 29 6.78 2.21 -2.35
N ASP A 30 6.43 3.34 -2.97
CA ASP A 30 5.93 4.53 -2.28
C ASP A 30 4.40 4.51 -2.11
N ALA A 31 3.90 5.27 -1.14
CA ALA A 31 2.51 5.28 -0.71
C ALA A 31 1.53 5.63 -1.83
N TRP A 32 1.84 6.65 -2.64
CA TRP A 32 0.97 7.05 -3.75
C TRP A 32 0.84 5.93 -4.79
N PHE A 33 1.94 5.23 -5.07
CA PHE A 33 1.96 4.13 -6.03
C PHE A 33 1.19 2.93 -5.49
N VAL A 34 1.35 2.59 -4.20
CA VAL A 34 0.57 1.53 -3.54
C VAL A 34 -0.93 1.81 -3.66
N VAL A 35 -1.39 3.04 -3.33
CA VAL A 35 -2.82 3.40 -3.44
C VAL A 35 -3.30 3.32 -4.88
N ALA A 36 -2.53 3.88 -5.83
CA ALA A 36 -2.88 3.84 -7.24
C ALA A 36 -2.93 2.42 -7.80
N ALA A 37 -1.95 1.58 -7.49
CA ALA A 37 -1.88 0.19 -7.91
C ALA A 37 -3.03 -0.64 -7.30
N VAL A 38 -3.35 -0.44 -6.03
CA VAL A 38 -4.48 -1.07 -5.35
C VAL A 38 -5.80 -0.68 -6.02
N ALA A 39 -6.05 0.61 -6.23
CA ALA A 39 -7.25 1.08 -6.92
C ALA A 39 -7.33 0.51 -8.35
N THR A 40 -6.22 0.52 -9.09
CA THR A 40 -6.14 0.01 -10.46
C THR A 40 -6.47 -1.48 -10.55
N VAL A 41 -5.79 -2.29 -9.74
CA VAL A 41 -6.04 -3.74 -9.68
C VAL A 41 -7.46 -4.00 -9.21
N HIS A 42 -7.97 -3.22 -8.26
CA HIS A 42 -9.32 -3.39 -7.76
C HIS A 42 -10.40 -3.10 -8.81
N TRP A 43 -10.24 -2.02 -9.57
CA TRP A 43 -11.26 -1.52 -10.50
C TRP A 43 -11.20 -2.14 -11.89
N LEU A 44 -10.00 -2.47 -12.38
CA LEU A 44 -9.78 -2.98 -13.74
C LEU A 44 -9.46 -4.47 -13.79
N GLY A 45 -8.93 -5.02 -12.71
CA GLY A 45 -8.48 -6.41 -12.66
C GLY A 45 -9.60 -7.42 -12.94
N PRO A 46 -10.78 -7.32 -12.29
CA PRO A 46 -11.91 -8.19 -12.58
C PRO A 46 -12.41 -8.12 -14.03
N ARG A 47 -12.40 -6.93 -14.65
CA ARG A 47 -12.86 -6.72 -16.04
C ARG A 47 -11.99 -7.39 -17.10
N SER A 48 -10.73 -7.54 -16.79
CA SER A 48 -9.72 -8.13 -17.66
C SER A 48 -9.46 -9.61 -17.33
N ASP A 49 -10.29 -10.22 -16.47
CA ASP A 49 -10.12 -11.57 -15.92
C ASP A 49 -8.73 -11.79 -15.26
N LEU A 50 -8.07 -10.70 -14.85
CA LEU A 50 -6.76 -10.78 -14.19
C LEU A 50 -6.88 -11.41 -12.79
N LEU A 51 -7.99 -11.17 -12.09
CA LEU A 51 -8.32 -11.76 -10.79
C LEU A 51 -9.82 -11.70 -10.54
N SER A 52 -10.32 -12.52 -9.61
CA SER A 52 -11.74 -12.47 -9.23
C SER A 52 -12.06 -11.16 -8.51
N GLU A 53 -13.32 -10.71 -8.53
CA GLU A 53 -13.76 -9.54 -7.74
C GLU A 53 -13.45 -9.70 -6.25
N ARG A 54 -13.52 -10.93 -5.76
CA ARG A 54 -13.20 -11.25 -4.37
C ARG A 54 -11.72 -11.03 -4.11
N ASP A 55 -10.85 -11.54 -4.97
CA ASP A 55 -9.40 -11.37 -4.84
C ASP A 55 -9.01 -9.90 -5.02
N ALA A 56 -9.71 -9.15 -5.87
CA ALA A 56 -9.54 -7.72 -6.02
C ALA A 56 -9.84 -6.97 -4.70
N ALA A 57 -10.86 -7.39 -3.93
CA ALA A 57 -11.14 -6.82 -2.62
C ALA A 57 -10.09 -7.23 -1.56
N ARG A 58 -9.61 -8.48 -1.61
CA ARG A 58 -8.53 -8.96 -0.73
C ARG A 58 -7.25 -8.14 -0.94
N TYR A 59 -6.96 -7.77 -2.18
CA TYR A 59 -5.83 -6.93 -2.54
C TYR A 59 -5.94 -5.51 -1.95
N VAL A 60 -7.14 -4.94 -1.88
CA VAL A 60 -7.38 -3.65 -1.19
C VAL A 60 -7.11 -3.75 0.31
N ALA A 61 -7.66 -4.76 0.99
CA ALA A 61 -7.41 -4.96 2.41
C ALA A 61 -5.91 -5.10 2.72
N LEU A 62 -5.20 -5.89 1.90
CA LEU A 62 -3.75 -6.07 2.00
C LEU A 62 -2.99 -4.76 1.76
N GLY A 63 -3.31 -4.05 0.68
CA GLY A 63 -2.63 -2.82 0.31
C GLY A 63 -2.75 -1.71 1.36
N PHE A 64 -3.92 -1.55 1.96
CA PHE A 64 -4.11 -0.56 3.02
C PHE A 64 -3.53 -1.00 4.38
N ALA A 65 -3.42 -2.31 4.64
CA ALA A 65 -2.79 -2.81 5.86
C ALA A 65 -1.29 -2.48 5.93
N ILE A 66 -0.65 -2.22 4.77
CA ILE A 66 0.76 -1.80 4.68
C ILE A 66 1.00 -0.54 5.52
N PHE A 67 0.13 0.47 5.41
CA PHE A 67 0.36 1.78 6.03
C PHE A 67 0.41 1.71 7.55
N GLY A 68 -0.63 1.14 8.17
CA GLY A 68 -0.68 0.96 9.61
C GLY A 68 0.47 0.09 10.14
N THR A 69 0.80 -0.99 9.40
CA THR A 69 1.93 -1.87 9.74
C THR A 69 3.26 -1.13 9.73
N VAL A 70 3.55 -0.36 8.68
CA VAL A 70 4.84 0.36 8.56
C VAL A 70 4.96 1.44 9.63
N VAL A 71 3.92 2.26 9.81
CA VAL A 71 3.95 3.34 10.80
C VAL A 71 4.06 2.78 12.22
N GLY A 72 3.23 1.80 12.56
CA GLY A 72 3.25 1.15 13.87
C GLY A 72 4.58 0.46 14.15
N ALA A 73 5.11 -0.33 13.21
CA ALA A 73 6.40 -1.00 13.38
C ALA A 73 7.54 0.00 13.57
N LYS A 74 7.59 1.06 12.77
CA LYS A 74 8.61 2.11 12.92
C LYS A 74 8.56 2.78 14.29
N ALA A 75 7.37 3.06 14.80
CA ALA A 75 7.19 3.68 16.10
C ALA A 75 7.59 2.74 17.26
N VAL A 76 7.21 1.46 17.18
CA VAL A 76 7.56 0.45 18.20
C VAL A 76 9.07 0.25 18.30
N PHE A 77 9.74 0.19 17.15
CA PHE A 77 11.16 -0.10 17.11
C PHE A 77 12.04 1.14 17.32
N ALA A 78 11.65 2.28 16.77
CA ALA A 78 12.35 3.57 16.91
C ALA A 78 13.85 3.53 16.55
N LEU A 79 14.25 2.64 15.63
CA LEU A 79 15.67 2.43 15.31
C LEU A 79 16.15 3.43 14.25
N PRO A 80 17.36 4.02 14.41
CA PRO A 80 17.88 5.04 13.51
C PRO A 80 18.23 4.46 12.13
N ARG A 81 18.24 5.34 11.12
CA ARG A 81 18.74 5.06 9.77
C ARG A 81 20.28 5.01 9.74
N PRO A 82 20.88 4.61 8.59
CA PRO A 82 22.28 4.91 8.32
C PRO A 82 22.57 6.42 8.44
N PRO A 83 23.81 6.81 8.79
CA PRO A 83 24.20 8.22 8.89
C PRO A 83 24.01 8.96 7.55
N GLU A 84 23.67 10.25 7.59
CA GLU A 84 23.51 11.07 6.38
C GLU A 84 24.75 11.09 5.48
N SER A 85 25.95 10.93 6.05
CA SER A 85 27.22 10.83 5.31
C SER A 85 27.28 9.69 4.28
N VAL A 86 26.40 8.69 4.37
CA VAL A 86 26.30 7.60 3.37
C VAL A 86 24.99 7.63 2.58
N ALA A 87 24.04 8.51 2.93
CA ALA A 87 22.77 8.58 2.24
C ALA A 87 22.89 9.39 0.95
N LEU A 88 22.48 8.80 -0.18
CA LEU A 88 22.50 9.48 -1.49
C LEU A 88 21.24 10.34 -1.73
N VAL A 89 20.22 10.18 -0.89
CA VAL A 89 18.97 10.94 -0.91
C VAL A 89 18.50 11.21 0.53
N ALA A 90 17.78 12.31 0.71
CA ALA A 90 17.16 12.62 2.00
C ALA A 90 16.09 11.59 2.36
N ALA A 91 16.05 11.19 3.63
CA ALA A 91 15.02 10.29 4.14
C ALA A 91 14.82 10.48 5.65
N ASP A 92 13.58 10.81 6.03
CA ASP A 92 13.26 11.16 7.41
C ASP A 92 12.72 9.98 8.23
N GLY A 93 12.67 10.18 9.55
CA GLY A 93 12.11 9.25 10.53
C GLY A 93 12.89 7.94 10.70
N TYR A 94 12.31 7.00 11.44
CA TYR A 94 12.98 5.74 11.78
C TYR A 94 13.30 4.86 10.56
N GLY A 95 14.43 4.15 10.65
CA GLY A 95 14.97 3.30 9.60
C GLY A 95 14.42 1.88 9.59
N PHE A 96 14.04 1.33 10.74
CA PHE A 96 13.59 -0.06 10.85
C PHE A 96 12.08 -0.18 11.09
N PRO A 97 11.39 -1.11 10.42
CA PRO A 97 11.81 -1.82 9.21
C PRO A 97 11.74 -0.89 7.97
N SER A 98 12.30 -1.33 6.85
CA SER A 98 12.19 -0.58 5.59
C SER A 98 10.75 -0.60 5.05
N GLY A 99 10.09 0.55 5.07
CA GLY A 99 8.70 0.68 4.61
C GLY A 99 8.51 0.32 3.13
N HIS A 100 9.46 0.68 2.27
CA HIS A 100 9.43 0.29 0.85
C HIS A 100 9.57 -1.22 0.65
N ALA A 101 10.40 -1.89 1.47
CA ALA A 101 10.53 -3.35 1.40
C ALA A 101 9.25 -4.05 1.89
N VAL A 102 8.60 -3.53 2.94
CA VAL A 102 7.26 -4.01 3.39
C VAL A 102 6.24 -3.82 2.27
N ALA A 103 6.17 -2.61 1.71
CA ALA A 103 5.21 -2.25 0.68
C ALA A 103 5.38 -3.10 -0.58
N ALA A 104 6.60 -3.21 -1.10
CA ALA A 104 6.90 -4.03 -2.28
C ALA A 104 6.56 -5.50 -2.05
N SER A 105 6.92 -6.05 -0.89
CA SER A 105 6.67 -7.46 -0.57
C SER A 105 5.18 -7.77 -0.45
N ALA A 106 4.42 -6.88 0.19
CA ALA A 106 2.97 -7.01 0.29
C ALA A 106 2.26 -6.80 -1.06
N LEU A 107 2.64 -5.76 -1.81
CA LEU A 107 2.04 -5.40 -3.10
C LEU A 107 2.34 -6.48 -4.15
N TYR A 108 3.61 -6.73 -4.44
CA TYR A 108 4.00 -7.66 -5.50
C TYR A 108 3.83 -9.13 -5.12
N GLY A 109 4.05 -9.48 -3.84
CA GLY A 109 3.75 -10.82 -3.32
C GLY A 109 2.25 -11.10 -3.29
N GLY A 110 1.45 -10.11 -2.88
CA GLY A 110 -0.01 -10.17 -2.95
C GLY A 110 -0.53 -10.34 -4.36
N ALA A 111 0.01 -9.57 -5.32
CA ALA A 111 -0.34 -9.70 -6.73
C ALA A 111 0.03 -11.09 -7.27
N ALA A 112 1.23 -11.59 -6.97
CA ALA A 112 1.65 -12.93 -7.39
C ALA A 112 0.73 -14.05 -6.87
N ALA A 113 0.22 -13.88 -5.64
CA ALA A 113 -0.69 -14.80 -4.99
C ALA A 113 -2.13 -14.74 -5.54
N LEU A 114 -2.63 -13.55 -5.90
CA LEU A 114 -4.04 -13.31 -6.24
C LEU A 114 -4.35 -13.26 -7.73
N LEU A 115 -3.39 -12.88 -8.57
CA LEU A 115 -3.60 -12.85 -10.02
C LEU A 115 -3.80 -14.26 -10.58
N ARG A 116 -4.61 -14.39 -11.64
CA ARG A 116 -4.89 -15.63 -12.38
C ARG A 116 -3.90 -15.86 -13.51
N ARG A 117 -3.40 -14.78 -14.11
CA ARG A 117 -2.46 -14.80 -15.24
C ARG A 117 -1.28 -13.84 -14.98
N PRO A 118 -0.10 -14.09 -15.58
CA PRO A 118 0.31 -15.29 -16.32
C PRO A 118 0.46 -16.53 -15.41
N ARG A 119 1.11 -17.59 -15.90
CA ARG A 119 1.38 -18.84 -15.14
C ARG A 119 1.98 -18.53 -13.77
N ARG A 120 1.61 -19.31 -12.75
CA ARG A 120 2.04 -19.12 -11.35
C ARG A 120 3.54 -18.84 -11.21
N ARG A 121 4.40 -19.65 -11.85
CA ARG A 121 5.87 -19.47 -11.80
C ARG A 121 6.29 -18.06 -12.25
N VAL A 122 5.75 -17.59 -13.39
CA VAL A 122 6.07 -16.26 -13.94
C VAL A 122 5.66 -15.16 -12.97
N ARG A 123 4.46 -15.25 -12.38
CA ARG A 123 3.98 -14.25 -11.41
C ARG A 123 4.88 -14.14 -10.19
N TRP A 124 5.29 -15.28 -9.63
CA TRP A 124 6.21 -15.29 -8.47
C TRP A 124 7.61 -14.83 -8.84
N CYS A 125 8.13 -15.18 -10.02
CA CYS A 125 9.41 -14.66 -10.50
C CYS A 125 9.39 -13.14 -10.67
N VAL A 126 8.36 -12.61 -11.35
CA VAL A 126 8.18 -11.16 -11.55
C VAL A 126 8.00 -10.46 -10.20
N GLY A 127 7.16 -11.01 -9.32
CA GLY A 127 6.94 -10.46 -7.99
C GLY A 127 8.23 -10.41 -7.17
N ALA A 128 9.00 -11.51 -7.13
CA ALA A 128 10.28 -11.56 -6.44
C ALA A 128 11.31 -10.58 -7.04
N ALA A 129 11.34 -10.44 -8.37
CA ALA A 129 12.21 -9.48 -9.04
C ALA A 129 11.87 -8.03 -8.68
N LEU A 130 10.58 -7.67 -8.62
CA LEU A 130 10.13 -6.33 -8.23
C LEU A 130 10.41 -6.05 -6.74
N VAL A 131 10.23 -7.06 -5.86
CA VAL A 131 10.62 -6.95 -4.45
C VAL A 131 12.11 -6.71 -4.33
N ALA A 132 12.93 -7.54 -4.98
CA ALA A 132 14.39 -7.41 -4.95
C ALA A 132 14.86 -6.06 -5.52
N LEU A 133 14.21 -5.58 -6.60
CA LEU A 133 14.49 -4.27 -7.19
C LEU A 133 14.23 -3.15 -6.18
N VAL A 134 13.00 -3.04 -5.66
CA VAL A 134 12.65 -1.95 -4.74
C VAL A 134 13.44 -2.03 -3.44
N ALA A 135 13.56 -3.23 -2.85
CA ALA A 135 14.32 -3.48 -1.64
C ALA A 135 15.81 -3.18 -1.81
N GLY A 136 16.41 -3.62 -2.92
CA GLY A 136 17.82 -3.40 -3.25
C GLY A 136 18.15 -1.94 -3.47
N ILE A 137 17.27 -1.19 -4.16
CA ILE A 137 17.43 0.26 -4.35
C ILE A 137 17.55 0.98 -3.00
N ARG A 138 16.84 0.54 -1.95
CA ARG A 138 16.95 1.16 -0.62
C ARG A 138 18.34 1.00 0.01
N LEU A 139 19.04 -0.08 -0.31
CA LEU A 139 20.42 -0.30 0.11
C LEU A 139 21.38 0.55 -0.72
N LEU A 140 21.19 0.58 -2.04
CA LEU A 140 22.01 1.38 -2.97
C LEU A 140 21.92 2.88 -2.67
N LEU A 141 20.74 3.38 -2.27
CA LEU A 141 20.55 4.77 -1.88
C LEU A 141 21.09 5.09 -0.47
N GLY A 142 21.58 4.10 0.27
CA GLY A 142 22.19 4.31 1.59
C GLY A 142 21.22 4.65 2.72
N VAL A 143 19.91 4.49 2.49
CA VAL A 143 18.86 4.96 3.41
C VAL A 143 18.35 3.89 4.38
N HIS A 144 18.81 2.65 4.24
CA HIS A 144 18.49 1.52 5.10
C HIS A 144 19.68 0.55 5.23
N TYR A 145 19.77 -0.12 6.38
CA TYR A 145 20.65 -1.27 6.55
C TYR A 145 20.03 -2.53 5.92
N LEU A 146 20.87 -3.52 5.59
CA LEU A 146 20.41 -4.82 5.07
C LEU A 146 19.35 -5.47 5.97
N VAL A 147 19.54 -5.42 7.30
CA VAL A 147 18.57 -5.98 8.26
C VAL A 147 17.22 -5.27 8.21
N ASP A 148 17.19 -3.95 7.98
CA ASP A 148 15.93 -3.20 7.86
C ASP A 148 15.14 -3.67 6.64
N VAL A 149 15.85 -3.97 5.55
CA VAL A 149 15.28 -4.47 4.30
C VAL A 149 14.79 -5.91 4.43
N LEU A 150 15.61 -6.81 4.97
CA LEU A 150 15.21 -8.21 5.17
C LEU A 150 14.02 -8.34 6.13
N ALA A 151 14.01 -7.57 7.23
CA ALA A 151 12.88 -7.51 8.13
C ALA A 151 11.63 -6.94 7.43
N GLY A 152 11.81 -5.90 6.60
CA GLY A 152 10.71 -5.36 5.80
C GLY A 152 10.11 -6.39 4.83
N VAL A 153 10.95 -7.18 4.16
CA VAL A 153 10.49 -8.28 3.30
C VAL A 153 9.72 -9.33 4.09
N ALA A 154 10.24 -9.74 5.25
CA ALA A 154 9.59 -10.71 6.13
C ALA A 154 8.24 -10.20 6.64
N VAL A 155 8.17 -8.95 7.10
CA VAL A 155 6.91 -8.32 7.56
C VAL A 155 5.90 -8.23 6.44
N GLY A 156 6.30 -7.80 5.23
CA GLY A 156 5.39 -7.73 4.08
C GLY A 156 4.88 -9.11 3.66
N ALA A 157 5.74 -10.13 3.64
CA ALA A 157 5.33 -11.51 3.36
C ALA A 157 4.37 -12.06 4.42
N ALA A 158 4.64 -11.81 5.71
CA ALA A 158 3.74 -12.17 6.81
C ALA A 158 2.37 -11.50 6.65
N LEU A 159 2.34 -10.22 6.25
CA LEU A 159 1.11 -9.48 6.01
C LEU A 159 0.28 -10.11 4.88
N VAL A 160 0.91 -10.55 3.79
CA VAL A 160 0.23 -11.32 2.72
C VAL A 160 -0.42 -12.57 3.30
N LEU A 161 0.34 -13.38 4.04
CA LEU A 161 -0.18 -14.63 4.60
C LEU A 161 -1.37 -14.39 5.55
N VAL A 162 -1.22 -13.45 6.48
CA VAL A 162 -2.24 -13.12 7.49
C VAL A 162 -3.52 -12.58 6.83
N VAL A 163 -3.40 -11.55 5.98
CA VAL A 163 -4.58 -10.93 5.35
C VAL A 163 -5.28 -11.92 4.43
N LEU A 164 -4.53 -12.71 3.65
CA LEU A 164 -5.14 -13.71 2.77
C LEU A 164 -5.81 -14.85 3.55
N ALA A 165 -5.24 -15.26 4.69
CA ALA A 165 -5.86 -16.25 5.57
C ALA A 165 -7.17 -15.72 6.17
N LEU A 166 -7.15 -14.51 6.73
CA LEU A 166 -8.33 -13.87 7.35
C LEU A 166 -9.44 -13.61 6.34
N THR A 167 -9.08 -13.34 5.08
CA THR A 167 -10.05 -13.09 4.01
C THR A 167 -10.52 -14.34 3.26
N ARG A 168 -10.03 -15.53 3.65
CA ARG A 168 -10.30 -16.80 2.95
C ARG A 168 -11.76 -17.21 2.96
N ARG A 169 -12.53 -16.87 4.00
CA ARG A 169 -13.98 -17.19 4.10
C ARG A 169 -14.89 -15.96 3.98
N ARG A 170 -14.51 -14.85 4.62
CA ARG A 170 -15.25 -13.57 4.63
C ARG A 170 -14.25 -12.43 4.45
N LEU A 171 -14.64 -11.34 3.81
CA LEU A 171 -13.74 -10.20 3.58
C LEU A 171 -13.56 -9.34 4.85
N VAL A 172 -14.64 -9.15 5.62
CA VAL A 172 -14.70 -8.24 6.78
C VAL A 172 -13.55 -8.45 7.78
N PRO A 173 -13.16 -9.69 8.19
CA PRO A 173 -12.05 -9.88 9.12
C PRO A 173 -10.71 -9.29 8.63
N GLY A 174 -10.43 -9.36 7.32
CA GLY A 174 -9.22 -8.76 6.75
C GLY A 174 -9.24 -7.24 6.87
N TYR A 175 -10.35 -6.62 6.47
CA TYR A 175 -10.53 -5.17 6.60
C TYR A 175 -10.56 -4.71 8.06
N ALA A 176 -11.05 -5.54 8.99
CA ALA A 176 -11.04 -5.24 10.42
C ALA A 176 -9.60 -5.17 10.95
N VAL A 177 -8.74 -6.11 10.54
CA VAL A 177 -7.30 -6.04 10.86
C VAL A 177 -6.63 -4.85 10.20
N THR A 178 -6.95 -4.54 8.94
CA THR A 178 -6.48 -3.33 8.26
C THR A 178 -6.85 -2.07 9.04
N ALA A 179 -8.10 -1.94 9.49
CA ALA A 179 -8.56 -0.82 10.30
C ALA A 179 -7.86 -0.78 11.67
N ALA A 180 -7.72 -1.92 12.34
CA ALA A 180 -7.04 -2.01 13.63
C ALA A 180 -5.56 -1.57 13.53
N LEU A 181 -4.83 -2.05 12.53
CA LEU A 181 -3.45 -1.62 12.26
C LEU A 181 -3.37 -0.11 11.97
N GLY A 182 -4.33 0.42 11.22
CA GLY A 182 -4.45 1.85 10.95
C GLY A 182 -4.70 2.66 12.22
N VAL A 183 -5.64 2.25 13.07
CA VAL A 183 -6.00 2.95 14.33
C VAL A 183 -4.91 2.85 15.39
N LEU A 184 -4.18 1.73 15.44
CA LEU A 184 -3.03 1.57 16.34
C LEU A 184 -1.87 2.49 15.94
N ALA A 185 -1.72 2.83 14.66
CA ALA A 185 -0.62 3.67 14.18
C ALA A 185 -0.51 5.03 14.91
N PRO A 186 -1.57 5.86 15.02
CA PRO A 186 -1.48 7.13 15.73
C PRO A 186 -1.35 6.98 17.25
N ILE A 187 -1.77 5.84 17.81
CA ILE A 187 -1.57 5.53 19.24
C ILE A 187 -0.08 5.28 19.52
N LEU A 188 0.60 4.58 18.62
CA LEU A 188 2.02 4.22 18.76
C LEU A 188 2.97 5.34 18.33
N ALA A 189 2.65 6.02 17.23
CA ALA A 189 3.52 7.00 16.59
C ALA A 189 3.17 8.47 16.94
N GLY A 190 2.09 8.69 17.68
CA GLY A 190 1.44 10.00 17.78
C GLY A 190 0.63 10.36 16.53
N PRO A 191 -0.13 11.47 16.56
CA PRO A 191 -1.04 11.89 15.49
C PRO A 191 -0.32 12.52 14.30
N THR A 192 0.68 11.83 13.76
CA THR A 192 1.36 12.21 12.50
C THR A 192 0.41 12.07 11.32
N VAL A 193 0.68 12.81 10.24
CA VAL A 193 -0.14 12.81 9.01
C VAL A 193 -0.26 11.39 8.45
N GLU A 194 0.84 10.64 8.43
CA GLU A 194 0.90 9.26 7.94
C GLU A 194 0.08 8.30 8.80
N ALA A 195 0.16 8.45 10.13
CA ALA A 195 -0.59 7.63 11.05
C ALA A 195 -2.10 7.87 10.96
N LEU A 196 -2.51 9.14 10.87
CA LEU A 196 -3.90 9.54 10.71
C LEU A 196 -4.45 9.13 9.34
N ALA A 197 -3.66 9.24 8.28
CA ALA A 197 -4.03 8.77 6.95
C ALA A 197 -4.20 7.25 6.91
N ALA A 198 -3.30 6.50 7.56
CA ALA A 198 -3.40 5.05 7.70
C ALA A 198 -4.67 4.63 8.46
N ALA A 199 -4.98 5.31 9.57
CA ALA A 199 -6.21 5.11 10.34
C ALA A 199 -7.45 5.37 9.49
N GLY A 200 -7.49 6.51 8.79
CA GLY A 200 -8.56 6.89 7.88
C GLY A 200 -8.78 5.84 6.80
N LEU A 201 -7.76 5.52 5.99
CA LEU A 201 -7.83 4.51 4.94
C LEU A 201 -8.32 3.15 5.47
N GLY A 202 -7.80 2.72 6.62
CA GLY A 202 -8.18 1.46 7.25
C GLY A 202 -9.65 1.43 7.65
N VAL A 203 -10.11 2.42 8.42
CA VAL A 203 -11.51 2.51 8.87
C VAL A 203 -12.46 2.71 7.70
N GLY A 204 -12.14 3.63 6.78
CA GLY A 204 -12.95 3.92 5.60
C GLY A 204 -13.14 2.70 4.71
N SER A 205 -12.07 1.95 4.45
CA SER A 205 -12.14 0.73 3.65
C SER A 205 -12.94 -0.39 4.33
N LEU A 206 -12.87 -0.52 5.66
CA LEU A 206 -13.72 -1.43 6.43
C LEU A 206 -15.20 -1.06 6.29
N LEU A 207 -15.56 0.20 6.53
CA LEU A 207 -16.93 0.67 6.39
C LEU A 207 -17.43 0.49 4.95
N GLY A 208 -16.60 0.80 3.96
CA GLY A 208 -16.88 0.54 2.55
C GLY A 208 -17.14 -0.95 2.28
N SER A 209 -16.32 -1.85 2.85
CA SER A 209 -16.48 -3.29 2.67
C SER A 209 -17.78 -3.83 3.26
N ILE A 210 -18.22 -3.27 4.39
CA ILE A 210 -19.48 -3.62 5.05
C ILE A 210 -20.66 -3.10 4.20
N ALA A 211 -20.58 -1.86 3.72
CA ALA A 211 -21.62 -1.24 2.91
C ALA A 211 -21.89 -1.98 1.58
N VAL A 212 -20.90 -2.69 1.05
CA VAL A 212 -21.01 -3.46 -0.20
C VAL A 212 -21.17 -4.96 -0.02
N ALA A 213 -21.12 -5.48 1.21
CA ALA A 213 -21.07 -6.92 1.48
C ALA A 213 -22.24 -7.71 0.85
N ASN A 214 -23.41 -7.08 0.73
CA ASN A 214 -24.63 -7.68 0.17
C ASN A 214 -25.10 -7.00 -1.13
N ARG A 215 -24.23 -6.25 -1.81
CA ARG A 215 -24.58 -5.56 -3.05
C ARG A 215 -23.92 -6.25 -4.24
N PRO A 216 -24.66 -6.46 -5.34
CA PRO A 216 -24.05 -6.93 -6.57
C PRO A 216 -23.01 -5.90 -7.03
N ARG A 217 -21.84 -6.38 -7.44
CA ARG A 217 -20.89 -5.56 -8.16
C ARG A 217 -21.38 -5.34 -9.58
N GLU A 218 -21.18 -4.13 -10.06
CA GLU A 218 -21.42 -3.78 -11.44
C GLU A 218 -20.08 -3.38 -12.05
N GLU A 219 -19.95 -3.44 -13.37
CA GLU A 219 -18.76 -2.88 -14.02
C GLU A 219 -18.95 -1.37 -14.19
N PRO A 220 -18.21 -0.49 -13.45
CA PRO A 220 -18.33 0.95 -13.67
C PRO A 220 -17.98 1.35 -15.12
N GLY A 221 -18.73 2.26 -15.74
CA GLY A 221 -18.28 2.85 -17.01
C GLY A 221 -16.91 3.53 -16.86
N THR A 222 -16.14 3.64 -17.94
CA THR A 222 -14.80 4.27 -17.95
C THR A 222 -14.79 5.66 -17.31
N VAL A 223 -15.82 6.47 -17.56
CA VAL A 223 -15.99 7.80 -16.95
C VAL A 223 -16.00 7.72 -15.42
N TRP A 224 -16.69 6.74 -14.83
CA TRP A 224 -16.74 6.59 -13.37
C TRP A 224 -15.42 6.14 -12.76
N LEU A 225 -14.62 5.39 -13.51
CA LEU A 225 -13.26 5.08 -13.08
C LEU A 225 -12.38 6.32 -13.07
N LEU A 226 -12.47 7.15 -14.11
CA LEU A 226 -11.72 8.40 -14.19
C LEU A 226 -12.13 9.35 -13.04
N VAL A 227 -13.44 9.52 -12.81
CA VAL A 227 -13.95 10.27 -11.66
C VAL A 227 -13.44 9.67 -10.35
N GLY A 228 -13.47 8.34 -10.22
CA GLY A 228 -12.92 7.62 -9.06
C GLY A 228 -11.46 7.96 -8.80
N TYR A 229 -10.60 7.91 -9.82
CA TYR A 229 -9.18 8.25 -9.69
C TYR A 229 -8.98 9.71 -9.29
N VAL A 230 -9.67 10.64 -9.95
CA VAL A 230 -9.57 12.06 -9.67
C VAL A 230 -10.01 12.37 -8.24
N VAL A 231 -11.16 11.83 -7.82
CA VAL A 231 -11.70 12.08 -6.47
C VAL A 231 -10.85 11.41 -5.40
N CYS A 232 -10.59 10.10 -5.49
CA CYS A 232 -9.85 9.39 -4.45
C CYS A 232 -8.38 9.85 -4.40
N GLY A 233 -7.76 10.10 -5.56
CA GLY A 233 -6.41 10.65 -5.64
C GLY A 233 -6.34 12.09 -5.13
N GLY A 234 -7.29 12.94 -5.51
CA GLY A 234 -7.40 14.31 -5.01
C GLY A 234 -7.58 14.38 -3.49
N LEU A 235 -8.44 13.51 -2.92
CA LEU A 235 -8.59 13.37 -1.47
C LEU A 235 -7.29 12.91 -0.81
N GLY A 236 -6.58 11.93 -1.40
CA GLY A 236 -5.27 11.52 -0.90
C GLY A 236 -4.24 12.64 -0.88
N ILE A 237 -4.17 13.45 -1.95
CA ILE A 237 -3.28 14.62 -2.02
C ILE A 237 -3.70 15.66 -0.97
N ALA A 238 -4.99 15.94 -0.83
CA ALA A 238 -5.50 16.88 0.16
C ALA A 238 -5.17 16.43 1.59
N ALA A 239 -5.30 15.14 1.90
CA ALA A 239 -4.96 14.59 3.21
C ALA A 239 -3.47 14.78 3.57
N LEU A 240 -2.58 14.74 2.58
CA LEU A 240 -1.13 14.82 2.80
C LEU A 240 -0.56 16.25 2.70
N LYS A 241 -1.21 17.14 1.93
CA LYS A 241 -0.64 18.45 1.58
C LYS A 241 -1.48 19.65 2.00
N ALA A 242 -2.77 19.49 2.26
CA ALA A 242 -3.60 20.60 2.70
C ALA A 242 -3.40 20.85 4.20
N PRO A 243 -3.54 22.10 4.68
CA PRO A 243 -3.41 22.46 6.08
C PRO A 243 -4.65 22.03 6.88
N LEU A 244 -4.92 20.73 6.90
CA LEU A 244 -6.05 20.15 7.61
C LEU A 244 -5.72 19.97 9.09
N PRO A 245 -6.71 20.13 9.99
CA PRO A 245 -6.56 19.65 11.36
C PRO A 245 -6.37 18.13 11.36
N TRP A 246 -5.82 17.58 12.45
CA TRP A 246 -5.50 16.15 12.56
C TRP A 246 -6.69 15.23 12.21
N TYR A 247 -7.90 15.59 12.63
CA TYR A 247 -9.11 14.82 12.30
C TYR A 247 -9.49 14.94 10.82
N GLY A 248 -9.16 16.05 10.16
CA GLY A 248 -9.40 16.27 8.74
C GLY A 248 -8.57 15.32 7.87
N VAL A 249 -7.32 15.05 8.25
CA VAL A 249 -6.46 14.04 7.56
C VAL A 249 -7.12 12.66 7.62
N ALA A 250 -7.58 12.25 8.80
CA ALA A 250 -8.22 10.95 9.00
C ALA A 250 -9.55 10.83 8.23
N ILE A 251 -10.41 11.86 8.27
CA ILE A 251 -11.69 11.88 7.57
C ILE A 251 -11.48 11.83 6.06
N THR A 252 -10.64 12.71 5.50
CA THR A 252 -10.36 12.78 4.06
C THR A 252 -9.79 11.46 3.55
N SER A 253 -8.85 10.86 4.29
CA SER A 253 -8.29 9.54 3.96
C SER A 253 -9.32 8.42 4.09
N GLY A 254 -10.24 8.51 5.04
CA GLY A 254 -11.35 7.57 5.19
C GLY A 254 -12.34 7.63 4.03
N ILE A 255 -12.68 8.83 3.55
CA ILE A 255 -13.52 8.99 2.36
C ILE A 255 -12.82 8.39 1.14
N ALA A 256 -11.51 8.62 0.97
CA ALA A 256 -10.72 8.01 -0.11
C ALA A 256 -10.71 6.48 -0.03
N GLY A 257 -10.47 5.91 1.16
CA GLY A 257 -10.45 4.47 1.39
C GLY A 257 -11.81 3.80 1.14
N ALA A 258 -12.90 4.42 1.60
CA ALA A 258 -14.26 3.97 1.33
C ALA A 258 -14.60 4.07 -0.17
N GLY A 259 -14.26 5.20 -0.80
CA GLY A 259 -14.45 5.45 -2.22
C GLY A 259 -13.79 4.39 -3.09
N ILE A 260 -12.55 4.02 -2.79
CA ILE A 260 -11.83 2.95 -3.51
C ILE A 260 -12.60 1.64 -3.48
N VAL A 261 -13.17 1.25 -2.34
CA VAL A 261 -13.98 0.03 -2.20
C VAL A 261 -15.34 0.14 -2.89
N LEU A 262 -15.94 1.33 -2.92
CA LEU A 262 -17.31 1.56 -3.35
C LEU A 262 -17.47 1.78 -4.86
N VAL A 263 -16.45 2.28 -5.57
CA VAL A 263 -16.52 2.59 -7.00
C VAL A 263 -17.08 1.42 -7.85
N PRO A 264 -16.70 0.14 -7.65
CA PRO A 264 -17.28 -0.99 -8.38
C PRO A 264 -18.76 -1.32 -8.08
N VAL A 265 -19.44 -0.58 -7.22
CA VAL A 265 -20.82 -0.90 -6.76
C VAL A 265 -21.80 0.23 -7.10
N THR A 266 -21.33 1.34 -7.67
CA THR A 266 -22.16 2.52 -7.96
C THR A 266 -22.89 2.39 -9.30
N ARG A 267 -24.00 1.61 -9.39
CA ARG A 267 -25.13 1.88 -10.34
C ARG A 267 -26.43 1.03 -10.28
N SER A 268 -27.10 0.90 -9.13
CA SER A 268 -28.49 0.38 -9.09
C SER A 268 -29.61 1.31 -9.61
N VAL A 269 -29.33 2.56 -10.02
CA VAL A 269 -30.41 3.57 -10.18
C VAL A 269 -30.97 3.74 -11.61
N ARG A 270 -30.29 3.30 -12.67
CA ARG A 270 -30.76 3.57 -14.06
C ARG A 270 -31.41 2.41 -14.82
N ARG A 271 -31.31 1.16 -14.35
CA ARG A 271 -31.96 0.03 -15.04
C ARG A 271 -33.44 -0.19 -14.68
N ARG A 272 -33.91 0.32 -13.53
CA ARG A 272 -35.33 0.21 -13.13
C ARG A 272 -36.29 1.20 -13.80
N ILE A 273 -35.78 2.25 -14.46
CA ILE A 273 -36.61 3.26 -15.13
C ILE A 273 -36.83 2.93 -16.62
N ARG A 274 -36.03 2.02 -17.21
CA ARG A 274 -36.22 1.56 -18.60
C ARG A 274 -36.98 0.24 -18.73
N SER A 275 -37.50 -0.30 -17.64
CA SER A 275 -38.26 -1.55 -17.61
C SER A 275 -39.69 -1.35 -17.08
N ARG A 276 -40.22 -0.12 -17.15
CA ARG A 276 -41.61 0.22 -16.86
C ARG A 276 -42.16 1.03 -18.00
#